data_AF-A0A5C8T552-F1
#
_entry.id   AF-A0A5C8T552-F1
#
_cell.length_a   1.000
_cell.length_b   1.000
_cell.length_c   1.000
_cell.angle_alpha   90.00
_cell.angle_beta   90.00
_cell.angle_gamma   90.00
#
_symmetry.space_group_name_H-M   'P 1'
#
loop_
_entity.id
_entity.type
_entity.pdbx_description
1 polymer ?
#
loop_
_entity_poly.entity_id
_entity_poly.type
_entity_poly.pdbx_seq_one_letter_code
_entity_poly.pdbx_strand_id
1 'polypeptide(L)'
;ADAAPAAAEAHAELVDALARTVPAFAANGLALLLTFYLWASARIVQLSGRLPRPWPDIPATIMPRTMLGLLAVAAVLAFAPGYAGVLGTALVGSVSAVFALQGLAAFHDRSRGRPARGMMLFGLYLILFFTQGIALIVLTLFGLADTALNRRRRPDGAAP
;
A
#
# COMPACT_ATOMS: atom_id res chain seq x y z
N ALA A 1 17.76 1.85 43.77
CA ALA A 1 18.78 1.30 42.84
C ALA A 1 18.16 0.37 41.79
N ASP A 2 16.88 -0.03 41.92
CA ASP A 2 16.20 -0.97 41.02
C ASP A 2 15.70 -0.39 39.68
N ALA A 3 15.84 0.92 39.44
CA ALA A 3 15.37 1.54 38.19
C ALA A 3 16.29 1.28 36.98
N ALA A 4 17.58 1.03 37.21
CA ALA A 4 18.57 0.77 36.16
C ALA A 4 18.34 -0.54 35.40
N PRO A 5 18.09 -1.70 36.06
CA PRO A 5 17.79 -2.96 35.36
C PRO A 5 16.45 -2.89 34.59
N ALA A 6 15.41 -2.29 35.18
CA ALA A 6 14.11 -2.14 34.52
C ALA A 6 14.19 -1.28 33.24
N ALA A 7 15.00 -0.21 33.25
CA ALA A 7 15.22 0.61 32.06
C ALA A 7 15.99 -0.14 30.96
N ALA A 8 16.94 -1.00 31.34
CA ALA A 8 17.71 -1.82 30.39
C ALA A 8 16.85 -2.92 29.74
N GLU A 9 15.96 -3.56 30.52
CA GLU A 9 15.00 -4.54 30.02
C GLU A 9 13.99 -3.93 29.04
N ALA A 10 13.40 -2.78 29.40
CA ALA A 10 12.48 -2.06 28.52
C ALA A 10 13.16 -1.61 27.21
N HIS A 11 14.44 -1.23 27.26
CA HIS A 11 15.21 -0.89 26.07
C HIS A 11 15.43 -2.11 25.17
N ALA A 12 15.78 -3.27 25.74
CA ALA A 12 15.96 -4.51 24.98
C ALA A 12 14.65 -4.97 24.33
N GLU A 13 13.53 -4.88 25.04
CA GLU A 13 12.20 -5.20 24.51
C GLU A 13 11.81 -4.27 23.36
N LEU A 14 12.07 -2.96 23.51
CA LEU A 14 11.84 -1.99 22.44
C LEU A 14 12.69 -2.28 21.20
N VAL A 15 13.98 -2.59 21.37
CA VAL A 15 14.88 -2.91 20.25
C VAL A 15 14.39 -4.17 19.53
N ASP A 16 14.00 -5.21 20.26
CA ASP A 16 13.49 -6.44 19.67
C ASP A 16 12.15 -6.23 18.95
N ALA A 17 11.24 -5.44 19.53
CA ALA A 17 9.99 -5.06 18.90
C ALA A 17 10.23 -4.27 17.60
N LEU A 18 11.15 -3.31 17.60
CA LEU A 18 11.53 -2.55 16.40
C LEU A 18 12.15 -3.47 15.34
N ALA A 19 13.09 -4.32 15.72
CA ALA A 19 13.75 -5.27 14.81
C ALA A 19 12.74 -6.19 14.11
N ARG A 20 11.71 -6.64 14.82
CA ARG A 20 10.62 -7.45 14.25
C ARG A 20 9.81 -6.72 13.17
N THR A 21 9.74 -5.39 13.19
CA THR A 21 8.97 -4.60 12.20
C THR A 21 9.78 -4.20 10.96
N VAL A 22 11.12 -4.22 11.04
CA VAL A 22 12.01 -3.80 9.95
C VAL A 22 11.68 -4.46 8.60
N PRO A 23 11.45 -5.80 8.52
CA PRO A 23 11.14 -6.44 7.25
C PRO A 23 9.86 -5.90 6.60
N ALA A 24 8.84 -5.54 7.39
CA ALA A 24 7.60 -4.97 6.87
C ALA A 24 7.84 -3.60 6.26
N PHE A 25 8.54 -2.71 6.96
CA PHE A 25 8.86 -1.37 6.44
C PHE A 25 9.74 -1.42 5.19
N ALA A 26 10.76 -2.28 5.20
CA ALA A 26 11.64 -2.46 4.04
C ALA A 26 10.86 -2.96 2.81
N ALA A 27 10.04 -3.99 2.97
CA ALA A 27 9.23 -4.54 1.89
C ALA A 27 8.14 -3.57 1.41
N ASN A 28 7.53 -2.80 2.32
CA ASN A 28 6.57 -1.75 1.98
C ASN A 28 7.22 -0.66 1.11
N GLY A 29 8.35 -0.10 1.57
CA GLY A 29 9.09 0.92 0.84
C GLY A 29 9.60 0.43 -0.50
N LEU A 30 10.14 -0.80 -0.56
CA LEU A 30 10.60 -1.39 -1.80
C LEU A 30 9.45 -1.62 -2.79
N ALA A 31 8.28 -2.07 -2.34
CA ALA A 31 7.11 -2.23 -3.20
C ALA A 31 6.66 -0.89 -3.80
N LEU A 32 6.63 0.19 -3.01
CA LEU A 32 6.33 1.53 -3.49
C LEU A 32 7.39 2.01 -4.49
N LEU A 33 8.67 1.82 -4.18
CA LEU A 33 9.79 2.24 -5.03
C LEU A 33 9.80 1.50 -6.38
N LEU A 34 9.64 0.17 -6.36
CA LEU A 34 9.58 -0.63 -7.58
C LEU A 34 8.35 -0.27 -8.41
N THR A 35 7.21 -0.01 -7.78
CA THR A 35 6.02 0.47 -8.50
C THR A 35 6.27 1.82 -9.15
N PHE A 36 6.94 2.74 -8.45
CA PHE A 36 7.36 4.01 -9.00
C PHE A 36 8.33 3.84 -10.18
N TYR A 37 9.32 2.96 -10.08
CA TYR A 37 10.23 2.65 -11.19
C TYR A 37 9.49 2.11 -12.41
N LEU A 38 8.57 1.16 -12.22
CA LEU A 38 7.74 0.64 -13.31
C LEU A 38 6.92 1.76 -13.97
N TRP A 39 6.31 2.63 -13.16
CA TRP A 39 5.59 3.80 -13.66
C TRP A 39 6.51 4.75 -14.45
N ALA A 40 7.68 5.11 -13.90
CA ALA A 40 8.62 6.02 -14.51
C ALA A 40 9.18 5.46 -15.83
N SER A 41 9.59 4.19 -15.85
CA SER A 41 10.04 3.50 -17.06
C SER A 41 8.94 3.50 -18.13
N ALA A 42 7.70 3.19 -17.76
CA ALA A 42 6.59 3.21 -18.70
C ALA A 42 6.31 4.62 -19.25
N ARG A 43 6.43 5.67 -18.42
CA ARG A 43 6.31 7.08 -18.86
C ARG A 43 7.43 7.47 -19.82
N ILE A 44 8.67 7.09 -19.55
CA ILE A 44 9.82 7.37 -20.42
C ILE A 44 9.63 6.68 -21.78
N VAL A 45 9.24 5.41 -21.80
CA VAL A 45 8.98 4.65 -23.04
C VAL A 45 7.82 5.26 -23.83
N GLN A 46 6.78 5.76 -23.15
CA GLN A 46 5.69 6.47 -23.79
C GLN A 46 6.12 7.78 -24.45
N LEU A 47 6.86 8.62 -23.72
CA LEU A 47 7.39 9.87 -24.27
C LEU A 47 8.31 9.62 -25.46
N SER A 48 8.98 8.47 -25.49
CA SER A 48 9.82 8.02 -26.60
C SER A 48 9.03 7.48 -27.81
N GLY A 49 7.69 7.41 -27.74
CA GLY A 49 6.84 6.84 -28.79
C GLY A 49 6.97 5.32 -28.96
N ARG A 50 7.60 4.62 -28.01
CA ARG A 50 7.91 3.18 -28.08
C ARG A 50 6.96 2.31 -27.28
N LEU A 51 5.97 2.90 -26.60
CA LEU A 51 5.02 2.12 -25.82
C LEU A 51 4.01 1.44 -26.77
N PRO A 52 3.97 0.10 -26.84
CA PRO A 52 3.18 -0.63 -27.84
C PRO A 52 1.67 -0.59 -27.57
N ARG A 53 1.27 -0.20 -26.34
CA ARG A 53 -0.13 -0.08 -25.92
C ARG A 53 -0.41 1.34 -25.41
N PRO A 54 -1.65 1.85 -25.53
CA PRO A 54 -2.01 3.12 -24.94
C PRO A 54 -1.79 3.11 -23.42
N TRP A 55 -1.57 4.29 -22.85
CA TRP A 55 -1.43 4.43 -21.40
C TRP A 55 -2.69 3.89 -20.71
N PRO A 56 -2.56 2.99 -19.74
CA PRO A 56 -3.72 2.53 -18.98
C PRO A 56 -4.24 3.64 -18.05
N ASP A 57 -5.56 3.64 -17.83
CA ASP A 57 -6.19 4.51 -16.84
C ASP A 57 -5.91 4.00 -15.41
N ILE A 58 -4.80 4.46 -14.81
CA ILE A 58 -4.31 3.95 -13.51
C ILE A 58 -5.36 4.06 -12.38
N PRO A 59 -6.07 5.19 -12.18
CA PRO A 59 -7.12 5.27 -11.16
C PRO A 59 -8.26 4.25 -11.32
N ALA A 60 -8.54 3.78 -12.54
CA ALA A 60 -9.57 2.78 -12.79
C ALA A 60 -9.10 1.35 -12.48
N THR A 61 -7.85 1.14 -12.06
CA THR A 61 -7.37 -0.19 -11.68
C THR A 61 -8.08 -0.72 -10.43
N ILE A 62 -8.34 -2.02 -10.44
CA ILE A 62 -9.06 -2.72 -9.37
C ILE A 62 -8.22 -3.89 -8.91
N MET A 63 -7.97 -3.94 -7.61
CA MET A 63 -7.27 -5.07 -6.99
C MET A 63 -8.14 -6.35 -7.03
N PRO A 64 -7.58 -7.51 -7.40
CA PRO A 64 -8.29 -8.77 -7.28
C PRO A 64 -8.56 -9.12 -5.80
N ARG A 65 -9.74 -9.68 -5.51
CA ARG A 65 -10.16 -10.05 -4.14
C ARG A 65 -9.26 -11.12 -3.50
N THR A 66 -8.55 -11.92 -4.31
CA THR A 66 -7.55 -12.88 -3.85
C THR A 66 -6.43 -12.21 -3.05
N MET A 67 -6.17 -10.91 -3.29
CA MET A 67 -5.19 -10.14 -2.53
C MET A 67 -5.56 -9.98 -1.05
N LEU A 68 -6.86 -9.99 -0.71
CA LEU A 68 -7.32 -9.99 0.68
C LEU A 68 -6.92 -11.29 1.39
N GLY A 69 -7.08 -12.42 0.69
CA GLY A 69 -6.63 -13.73 1.18
C GLY A 69 -5.11 -13.78 1.35
N LEU A 70 -4.35 -13.19 0.42
CA LEU A 70 -2.90 -13.10 0.53
C LEU A 70 -2.47 -12.29 1.76
N LEU A 71 -3.12 -11.15 2.04
CA LEU A 71 -2.85 -10.37 3.25
C LEU A 71 -3.14 -11.18 4.52
N ALA A 72 -4.26 -11.92 4.56
CA ALA A 72 -4.61 -12.78 5.69
C ALA A 72 -3.59 -13.90 5.92
N VAL A 73 -3.17 -14.59 4.86
CA VAL A 73 -2.14 -15.64 4.92
C VAL A 73 -0.80 -15.05 5.36
N ALA A 74 -0.41 -13.90 4.83
CA ALA A 74 0.81 -13.20 5.23
C ALA A 74 0.79 -12.82 6.72
N ALA A 75 -0.35 -12.34 7.22
CA ALA A 75 -0.52 -12.01 8.63
C ALA A 75 -0.40 -13.24 9.53
N VAL A 76 -1.03 -14.37 9.17
CA VAL A 76 -0.87 -15.63 9.91
C VAL A 76 0.57 -16.13 9.86
N LEU A 77 1.21 -16.06 8.69
CA LEU A 77 2.60 -16.48 8.49
C LEU A 77 3.58 -15.63 9.30
N ALA A 78 3.27 -14.35 9.55
CA ALA A 78 4.12 -13.45 10.34
C ALA A 78 4.29 -13.91 11.80
N PHE A 79 3.37 -14.74 12.33
CA PHE A 79 3.49 -15.36 13.65
C PHE A 79 4.32 -16.65 13.67
N ALA A 80 4.74 -17.16 12.51
CA ALA A 80 5.59 -18.34 12.44
C ALA A 80 7.01 -18.03 12.97
N PRO A 81 7.71 -19.00 13.57
CA PRO A 81 9.07 -18.79 14.04
C PRO A 81 10.08 -18.70 12.88
N GLY A 82 11.23 -18.07 13.15
CA GLY A 82 12.37 -18.01 12.24
C GLY A 82 12.08 -17.26 10.94
N TYR A 83 12.73 -17.69 9.85
CA TYR A 83 12.64 -17.02 8.54
C TYR A 83 11.23 -17.02 7.92
N ALA A 84 10.37 -17.97 8.29
CA ALA A 84 8.99 -17.99 7.84
C ALA A 84 8.21 -16.77 8.36
N GLY A 85 8.39 -16.43 9.65
CA GLY A 85 7.83 -15.21 10.25
C GLY A 85 8.34 -13.94 9.58
N VAL A 86 9.64 -13.87 9.30
CA VAL A 86 10.26 -12.74 8.59
C VAL A 86 9.64 -12.56 7.20
N LEU A 87 9.44 -13.66 6.46
CA LEU A 87 8.75 -13.63 5.16
C LEU A 87 7.31 -13.15 5.30
N GLY A 88 6.55 -13.67 6.28
CA GLY A 88 5.18 -13.23 6.56
C GLY A 88 5.10 -11.73 6.84
N THR A 89 5.98 -11.22 7.69
CA THR A 89 6.08 -9.79 8.02
C THR A 89 6.42 -8.93 6.82
N ALA A 90 7.38 -9.36 5.98
CA ALA A 90 7.70 -8.67 4.72
C ALA A 90 6.52 -8.68 3.73
N LEU A 91 5.80 -9.80 3.63
CA LEU A 91 4.59 -9.89 2.82
C LEU A 91 3.51 -8.94 3.33
N VAL A 92 3.24 -8.89 4.63
CA VAL A 92 2.29 -7.91 5.21
C VAL A 92 2.68 -6.48 4.81
N GLY A 93 3.97 -6.13 4.94
CA GLY A 93 4.47 -4.81 4.57
C GLY A 93 4.25 -4.49 3.09
N SER A 94 4.69 -5.35 2.18
CA SER A 94 4.55 -5.15 0.74
C SER A 94 3.09 -5.13 0.28
N VAL A 95 2.25 -6.07 0.74
CA VAL A 95 0.82 -6.13 0.39
C VAL A 95 0.09 -4.89 0.91
N SER A 96 0.45 -4.39 2.08
CA SER A 96 -0.10 -3.12 2.61
C SER A 96 0.23 -1.94 1.70
N ALA A 97 1.46 -1.85 1.15
CA ALA A 97 1.80 -0.82 0.16
C ALA A 97 0.91 -0.88 -1.07
N VAL A 98 0.64 -2.08 -1.60
CA VAL A 98 -0.23 -2.21 -2.77
C VAL A 98 -1.68 -1.80 -2.45
N PHE A 99 -2.19 -2.10 -1.24
CA PHE A 99 -3.49 -1.59 -0.80
C PHE A 99 -3.50 -0.08 -0.58
N ALA A 100 -2.41 0.53 -0.12
CA ALA A 100 -2.30 2.00 -0.05
C ALA A 100 -2.42 2.64 -1.45
N LEU A 101 -1.75 2.06 -2.44
CA LEU A 101 -1.86 2.48 -3.84
C LEU A 101 -3.28 2.28 -4.39
N GLN A 102 -3.94 1.17 -4.06
CA GLN A 102 -5.34 0.92 -4.40
C GLN A 102 -6.27 1.98 -3.76
N GLY A 103 -6.01 2.38 -2.51
CA GLY A 103 -6.73 3.47 -1.85
C GLY A 103 -6.53 4.81 -2.55
N LEU A 104 -5.31 5.10 -3.01
CA LEU A 104 -5.04 6.30 -3.79
C LEU A 104 -5.77 6.28 -5.14
N ALA A 105 -5.72 5.16 -5.87
CA ALA A 105 -6.48 4.97 -7.11
C ALA A 105 -7.99 5.14 -6.89
N ALA A 106 -8.52 4.55 -5.81
CA ALA A 106 -9.91 4.68 -5.41
C ALA A 106 -10.34 6.12 -5.16
N PHE A 107 -9.50 6.90 -4.49
CA PHE A 107 -9.80 8.29 -4.19
C PHE A 107 -9.81 9.12 -5.48
N HIS A 108 -8.82 8.91 -6.36
CA HIS A 108 -8.76 9.55 -7.67
C HIS A 108 -9.99 9.23 -8.52
N ASP A 109 -10.37 7.96 -8.62
CA ASP A 109 -11.54 7.56 -9.41
C ASP A 109 -12.84 8.15 -8.85
N ARG A 110 -13.05 8.08 -7.53
CA ARG A 110 -14.25 8.62 -6.87
C ARG A 110 -14.33 10.15 -6.93
N SER A 111 -13.20 10.84 -7.07
CA SER A 111 -13.17 12.30 -7.21
C SER A 111 -13.59 12.79 -8.60
N ARG A 112 -13.70 11.90 -9.60
CA ARG A 112 -14.11 12.25 -10.97
C ARG A 112 -15.53 12.83 -10.99
N GLY A 113 -15.75 13.80 -11.87
CA GLY A 113 -17.04 14.48 -12.03
C GLY A 113 -17.42 15.46 -10.90
N ARG A 114 -16.61 15.58 -9.84
CA ARG A 114 -16.85 16.57 -8.77
C ARG A 114 -16.22 17.93 -9.10
N PRO A 115 -16.95 19.05 -8.92
CA PRO A 115 -16.39 20.39 -9.18
C PRO A 115 -15.21 20.71 -8.26
N ALA A 116 -15.21 20.17 -7.04
CA ALA A 116 -14.14 20.36 -6.06
C ALA A 116 -12.94 19.39 -6.21
N ARG A 117 -12.82 18.66 -7.32
CA ARG A 117 -11.78 17.62 -7.51
C ARG A 117 -10.37 18.15 -7.25
N GLY A 118 -10.03 19.33 -7.77
CA GLY A 118 -8.71 19.93 -7.59
C GLY A 118 -8.37 20.12 -6.12
N MET A 119 -9.29 20.70 -5.35
CA MET A 119 -9.13 20.94 -3.91
C MET A 119 -9.02 19.63 -3.12
N MET A 120 -9.84 18.62 -3.45
CA MET A 120 -9.80 17.31 -2.79
C MET A 120 -8.45 16.60 -3.00
N LEU A 121 -7.96 16.57 -4.24
CA LEU A 121 -6.67 15.94 -4.56
C LEU A 121 -5.51 16.73 -3.96
N PHE A 122 -5.55 18.07 -4.02
CA PHE A 122 -4.56 18.92 -3.38
C PHE A 122 -4.49 18.63 -1.88
N GLY A 123 -5.62 18.60 -1.18
CA GLY A 123 -5.69 18.28 0.25
C GLY A 123 -5.15 16.87 0.56
N LEU A 124 -5.48 15.87 -0.26
CA LEU A 124 -4.94 14.52 -0.11
C LEU A 124 -3.41 14.50 -0.18
N TYR A 125 -2.83 15.15 -1.19
CA TYR A 125 -1.38 15.18 -1.36
C TYR A 125 -0.70 16.02 -0.28
N LEU A 126 -1.33 17.10 0.18
CA LEU A 126 -0.84 17.91 1.31
C LEU A 126 -0.76 17.06 2.58
N ILE A 127 -1.79 16.29 2.88
CA ILE A 127 -1.81 15.35 4.02
C ILE A 127 -0.72 14.29 3.86
N LEU A 128 -0.59 13.67 2.68
CA LEU A 128 0.46 12.68 2.42
C LEU A 128 1.87 13.27 2.64
N PHE A 129 2.10 14.50 2.18
CA PHE A 129 3.37 15.19 2.34
C PHE A 129 3.67 15.51 3.81
N PHE A 130 2.74 16.14 4.55
CA PHE A 130 3.00 16.51 5.95
C PHE A 130 3.08 15.31 6.90
N THR A 131 2.39 14.21 6.59
CA THR A 131 2.39 13.01 7.43
C THR A 131 3.55 12.06 7.15
N GLN A 132 4.41 12.35 6.15
CA GLN A 132 5.61 11.57 5.81
C GLN A 132 5.36 10.05 5.75
N GLY A 133 4.21 9.65 5.20
CA GLY A 133 3.84 8.24 5.04
C GLY A 133 2.83 7.69 6.05
N ILE A 134 2.56 8.36 7.19
CA ILE A 134 1.54 7.87 8.15
C ILE A 134 0.16 7.80 7.50
N ALA A 135 -0.20 8.76 6.63
CA ALA A 135 -1.46 8.72 5.90
C ALA A 135 -1.59 7.53 4.93
N LEU A 136 -0.50 6.84 4.58
CA LEU A 136 -0.57 5.60 3.80
C LEU A 136 -1.30 4.50 4.57
N ILE A 137 -1.31 4.50 5.90
CA ILE A 137 -2.08 3.55 6.71
C ILE A 137 -3.57 3.75 6.45
N VAL A 138 -4.05 4.99 6.46
CA VAL A 138 -5.44 5.33 6.16
C VAL A 138 -5.80 4.92 4.73
N LEU A 139 -4.91 5.17 3.76
CA LEU A 139 -5.11 4.73 2.38
C LEU A 139 -5.10 3.21 2.23
N THR A 140 -4.30 2.49 3.02
CA THR A 140 -4.28 1.03 3.06
C THR A 140 -5.65 0.50 3.47
N LEU A 141 -6.20 1.03 4.55
CA LEU A 141 -7.55 0.66 5.02
C LEU A 141 -8.61 1.02 3.99
N PHE A 142 -8.50 2.18 3.36
CA PHE A 142 -9.43 2.62 2.32
C PHE A 142 -9.37 1.70 1.08
N GLY A 143 -8.18 1.32 0.62
CA GLY A 143 -7.99 0.37 -0.48
C GLY A 143 -8.47 -1.02 -0.14
N LEU A 144 -8.30 -1.46 1.11
CA LEU A 144 -8.83 -2.73 1.62
C LEU A 144 -10.37 -2.73 1.60
N ALA A 145 -10.99 -1.68 2.13
CA ALA A 145 -12.45 -1.51 2.15
C ALA A 145 -13.01 -1.46 0.72
N ASP A 146 -12.36 -0.73 -0.17
CA ASP A 146 -12.76 -0.65 -1.58
C ASP A 146 -12.69 -2.01 -2.28
N THR A 147 -11.62 -2.77 -2.06
CA THR A 147 -11.44 -4.12 -2.63
C THR A 147 -12.45 -5.12 -2.05
N ALA A 148 -12.74 -5.04 -0.76
CA ALA A 148 -13.70 -5.91 -0.09
C ALA A 148 -15.14 -5.65 -0.53
N LEU A 149 -15.51 -4.39 -0.68
CA LEU A 149 -16.87 -3.94 -1.01
C LEU A 149 -17.17 -3.99 -2.51
N ASN A 150 -16.16 -4.26 -3.35
CA ASN A 150 -16.29 -4.50 -4.79
C ASN A 150 -17.05 -3.40 -5.56
N ARG A 151 -17.02 -2.15 -5.07
CA ARG A 151 -17.92 -1.08 -5.54
C ARG A 151 -17.61 -0.55 -6.94
N ARG A 152 -16.48 -0.96 -7.53
CA ARG A 152 -16.03 -0.55 -8.86
C ARG A 152 -16.13 -1.63 -9.94
N ARG A 153 -16.49 -2.88 -9.60
CA ARG A 153 -16.75 -3.89 -10.63
C ARG A 153 -18.10 -3.60 -11.29
N ARG A 154 -18.08 -3.35 -12.60
CA ARG A 154 -19.29 -3.53 -13.41
C ARG A 154 -19.71 -5.00 -13.27
N PRO A 155 -21.01 -5.31 -13.11
CA PRO A 155 -21.46 -6.70 -13.12
C PRO A 155 -20.94 -7.39 -14.38
N ASP A 156 -20.36 -8.58 -14.21
CA ASP A 156 -19.95 -9.43 -15.33
C ASP A 156 -21.21 -9.73 -16.16
N GLY A 157 -21.39 -9.04 -17.29
CA GLY A 157 -22.58 -9.18 -18.14
C GLY A 157 -23.13 -7.89 -18.78
N ALA A 158 -22.64 -6.70 -18.42
CA ALA A 158 -22.98 -5.49 -19.18
C ALA A 158 -22.19 -5.44 -20.49
N ALA A 159 -22.78 -6.02 -21.56
CA ALA A 159 -22.30 -5.92 -22.93
C ALA A 159 -22.14 -4.44 -23.38
N PRO A 160 -21.25 -4.17 -24.35
CA PRO A 160 -20.99 -2.81 -24.86
C PRO A 160 -22.21 -2.11 -25.44
#